data_AF-A0A1D1XM24-F1
#
_entry.id   AF-A0A1D1XM24-F1
#
_cell.length_a   1.000
_cell.length_b   1.000
_cell.length_c   1.000
_cell.angle_alpha   90.00
_cell.angle_beta   90.00
_cell.angle_gamma   90.00
#
_symmetry.space_group_name_H-M   'P 1'
#
loop_
_entity.id
_entity.type
_entity.pdbx_description
1 polymer ?
#
loop_
_entity_poly.entity_id
_entity_poly.type
_entity_poly.pdbx_seq_one_letter_code
_entity_poly.pdbx_strand_id
1 'polypeptide(L)'
;EEEEEEEVKANVREEINEETGFEFGNIDKDSNDQTSETQPDKTKQGNSKSEEPSVKRFRGIPEDVKLFEVFWGQIVDLVKARPDLSIQDITALLVSLVNLSLNCYPDKIEYVDQVIEFAKQKVLDFHDSPDLHSSTATSNLLNLLLAPIKSYPTVLTLLALPNYAALLAVQPFQTRRSAAHAIVTSILKNETLIETPEDVSGILDLCNVLIRDQKDATLLSPFSGLTGGRITRSIGISQTMDPEEFAEEQGSLARIIHLFKSSDPDNQFMLLTTARKQFAEGGERIRYTFPALVTSAVKLARRYQRFEDQDDGWEKKTSTLFRFIHQVISILYNKVECSDMCLRLFLLAGQSADECGFEEICYEFFVQAFTIYEESISESRAQFQLITLIIGTLQTIRVFGLENYDTLITKCALHGSKLLKKPDQCRAVYLSSHLWWATEVEGRTIKSSEELFREGKRVLECLQKALKIADSCMDSVTNVELFVEILNRYIYYFEKKNEAVTVKYLNGLIDLINTNLTNLENPDQHPPTSASSALVEPEGNVSDFVVRHFKSTLLHLETRKEAVLSAKAQGDIYLQSYDEIDTSTALGRQ
;
A
#
# COMPACT_ATOMS: atom_id res chain seq x y z
N GLU A 1 40.56 -22.84 -1.68
CA GLU A 1 39.51 -22.02 -2.31
C GLU A 1 38.58 -22.83 -3.23
N GLU A 2 38.96 -23.34 -4.41
CA GLU A 2 38.00 -24.16 -5.21
C GLU A 2 37.72 -25.56 -4.62
N GLU A 3 38.73 -26.23 -4.05
CA GLU A 3 38.54 -27.54 -3.37
C GLU A 3 37.75 -27.42 -2.05
N GLU A 4 37.90 -26.30 -1.33
CA GLU A 4 37.12 -26.02 -0.11
C GLU A 4 35.65 -25.66 -0.43
N GLU A 5 35.37 -25.07 -1.59
CA GLU A 5 33.99 -24.80 -2.03
C GLU A 5 33.24 -26.08 -2.43
N GLU A 6 33.92 -27.08 -3.00
CA GLU A 6 33.30 -28.37 -3.31
C GLU A 6 33.01 -29.19 -2.05
N GLU A 7 33.90 -29.15 -1.06
CA GLU A 7 33.73 -29.88 0.21
C GLU A 7 32.57 -29.30 1.05
N VAL A 8 32.39 -27.98 1.03
CA VAL A 8 31.23 -27.31 1.68
C VAL A 8 29.92 -27.61 0.93
N LYS A 9 29.94 -27.65 -0.41
CA LYS A 9 28.75 -28.02 -1.21
C LYS A 9 28.36 -29.48 -1.04
N ALA A 10 29.31 -30.38 -0.79
CA ALA A 10 29.06 -31.80 -0.50
C ALA A 10 28.40 -31.99 0.88
N ASN A 11 28.93 -31.33 1.92
CA ASN A 11 28.37 -31.41 3.28
C ASN A 11 26.94 -30.85 3.38
N VAL A 12 26.65 -29.74 2.68
CA VAL A 12 25.29 -29.18 2.62
C VAL A 12 24.33 -30.11 1.86
N ARG A 13 24.83 -30.89 0.90
CA ARG A 13 24.03 -31.87 0.15
C ARG A 13 23.68 -33.11 0.98
N GLU A 14 24.57 -33.54 1.88
CA GLU A 14 24.29 -34.65 2.80
C GLU A 14 23.28 -34.24 3.89
N GLU A 15 23.38 -33.03 4.45
CA GLU A 15 22.40 -32.52 5.45
C GLU A 15 20.98 -32.38 4.86
N ILE A 16 20.85 -31.97 3.59
CA ILE A 16 19.53 -31.84 2.93
C ILE A 16 18.92 -33.20 2.58
N ASN A 17 19.76 -34.20 2.26
CA ASN A 17 19.30 -35.55 1.93
C ASN A 17 18.81 -36.33 3.17
N GLU A 18 19.36 -36.08 4.36
CA GLU A 18 18.87 -36.68 5.62
C GLU A 18 17.52 -36.10 6.08
N GLU A 19 17.21 -34.83 5.76
CA GLU A 19 15.92 -34.20 6.14
C GLU A 19 14.77 -34.45 5.15
N THR A 20 15.04 -34.83 3.89
CA THR A 20 14.00 -34.87 2.83
C THR A 20 13.78 -36.21 2.13
N GLY A 21 14.64 -37.21 2.36
CA GLY A 21 14.37 -38.60 1.96
C GLY A 21 14.20 -38.86 0.46
N PHE A 22 14.77 -38.01 -0.42
CA PHE A 22 14.63 -38.13 -1.88
C PHE A 22 16.00 -38.11 -2.58
N GLU A 23 16.43 -39.26 -3.12
CA GLU A 23 17.71 -39.42 -3.83
C GLU A 23 17.63 -38.89 -5.28
N PHE A 24 18.53 -37.97 -5.66
CA PHE A 24 18.79 -37.63 -7.06
C PHE A 24 19.99 -38.44 -7.58
N GLY A 25 19.72 -39.42 -8.46
CA GLY A 25 20.74 -40.23 -9.12
C GLY A 25 21.46 -39.46 -10.24
N ASN A 26 22.80 -39.46 -10.18
CA ASN A 26 23.70 -38.99 -11.24
C ASN A 26 23.70 -39.95 -12.43
N ILE A 27 23.65 -39.40 -13.64
CA ILE A 27 23.87 -40.12 -14.90
C ILE A 27 25.27 -39.76 -15.39
N ASP A 28 26.17 -40.75 -15.49
CA ASP A 28 27.15 -40.76 -16.57
C ASP A 28 27.76 -42.16 -16.84
N LYS A 29 27.76 -42.47 -18.14
CA LYS A 29 28.72 -43.24 -18.98
C LYS A 29 29.17 -44.67 -18.66
N ASP A 30 28.87 -45.48 -19.68
CA ASP A 30 29.73 -46.42 -20.43
C ASP A 30 29.84 -47.91 -20.04
N SER A 31 29.87 -48.67 -21.15
CA SER A 31 30.50 -49.98 -21.40
C SER A 31 29.77 -51.29 -21.05
N ASN A 32 29.10 -51.81 -22.08
CA ASN A 32 29.44 -53.02 -22.87
C ASN A 32 29.51 -54.43 -22.23
N ASP A 33 28.93 -55.35 -23.03
CA ASP A 33 29.23 -56.78 -23.23
C ASP A 33 28.63 -57.89 -22.34
N GLN A 34 27.85 -58.74 -23.04
CA GLN A 34 27.86 -60.23 -23.04
C GLN A 34 27.42 -60.95 -21.74
N THR A 35 26.64 -62.04 -21.72
CA THR A 35 26.41 -63.13 -22.68
C THR A 35 25.28 -64.04 -22.16
N SER A 36 24.50 -64.60 -23.09
CA SER A 36 23.91 -65.96 -23.15
C SER A 36 23.24 -66.65 -21.94
N GLU A 37 22.00 -67.11 -22.13
CA GLU A 37 21.63 -68.55 -22.29
C GLU A 37 20.11 -68.71 -22.56
N THR A 38 19.64 -68.98 -23.79
CA THR A 38 19.34 -70.27 -24.47
C THR A 38 18.08 -71.05 -24.00
N GLN A 39 16.93 -70.76 -24.65
CA GLN A 39 15.90 -71.66 -25.28
C GLN A 39 15.14 -72.74 -24.44
N PRO A 40 14.02 -73.37 -24.94
CA PRO A 40 13.44 -73.36 -26.30
C PRO A 40 11.89 -73.20 -26.45
N ASP A 41 11.54 -72.51 -27.55
CA ASP A 41 10.78 -72.97 -28.73
C ASP A 41 9.42 -73.70 -28.61
N LYS A 42 8.39 -73.10 -29.22
CA LYS A 42 7.37 -73.75 -30.08
C LYS A 42 6.81 -72.76 -31.12
N THR A 43 7.31 -72.85 -32.35
CA THR A 43 6.63 -72.82 -33.67
C THR A 43 5.08 -72.60 -33.67
N LYS A 44 4.42 -71.83 -34.55
CA LYS A 44 4.61 -71.64 -36.01
C LYS A 44 3.64 -70.56 -36.57
N GLN A 45 4.08 -69.89 -37.65
CA GLN A 45 3.34 -69.21 -38.75
C GLN A 45 2.50 -67.96 -38.39
N GLY A 46 2.68 -66.76 -38.94
CA GLY A 46 3.40 -66.26 -40.10
C GLY A 46 2.44 -65.45 -41.00
N ASN A 47 2.49 -64.12 -40.98
CA ASN A 47 2.69 -63.26 -42.17
C ASN A 47 2.62 -61.74 -41.85
N SER A 48 3.72 -61.06 -42.15
CA SER A 48 3.87 -59.68 -42.64
C SER A 48 2.83 -58.61 -42.29
N LYS A 49 3.24 -57.60 -41.51
CA LYS A 49 2.94 -56.18 -41.78
C LYS A 49 4.00 -55.27 -41.11
N SER A 50 4.65 -54.49 -41.97
CA SER A 50 5.46 -53.29 -41.73
C SER A 50 5.43 -52.70 -40.32
N GLU A 51 6.61 -52.64 -39.68
CA GLU A 51 6.87 -51.79 -38.52
C GLU A 51 6.80 -50.32 -38.96
N GLU A 52 5.76 -49.60 -38.51
CA GLU A 52 5.77 -48.13 -38.47
C GLU A 52 6.64 -47.67 -37.29
N PRO A 53 7.45 -46.60 -37.44
CA PRO A 53 8.27 -46.11 -36.34
C PRO A 53 7.36 -45.59 -35.22
N SER A 54 7.70 -45.96 -33.97
CA SER A 54 6.94 -45.58 -32.78
C SER A 54 6.97 -44.06 -32.57
N VAL A 55 5.93 -43.38 -33.02
CA VAL A 55 5.73 -41.94 -32.84
C VAL A 55 5.62 -41.62 -31.34
N LYS A 56 6.48 -40.73 -30.84
CA LYS A 56 6.38 -40.22 -29.47
C LYS A 56 5.00 -39.58 -29.29
N ARG A 57 4.30 -39.97 -28.23
CA ARG A 57 2.95 -39.48 -27.91
C ARG A 57 3.05 -38.53 -26.73
N PHE A 58 2.83 -37.23 -26.97
CA PHE A 58 2.57 -36.28 -25.89
C PHE A 58 1.05 -36.23 -25.66
N ARG A 59 0.60 -36.58 -24.44
CA ARG A 59 -0.83 -36.59 -24.04
C ARG A 59 -1.78 -37.31 -25.01
N GLY A 60 -1.36 -38.41 -25.63
CA GLY A 60 -2.22 -39.26 -26.46
C GLY A 60 -2.36 -38.87 -27.93
N ILE A 61 -1.70 -37.79 -28.38
CA ILE A 61 -1.65 -37.39 -29.78
C ILE A 61 -0.28 -37.81 -30.37
N PRO A 62 -0.23 -38.49 -31.53
CA PRO A 62 1.03 -38.74 -32.25
C PRO A 62 1.67 -37.42 -32.68
N GLU A 63 2.95 -37.19 -32.38
CA GLU A 63 3.72 -36.02 -32.85
C GLU A 63 3.68 -35.83 -34.39
N ASP A 64 3.47 -36.91 -35.13
CA ASP A 64 3.43 -36.91 -36.60
C ASP A 64 2.17 -36.26 -37.21
N VAL A 65 1.10 -36.06 -36.43
CA VAL A 65 -0.11 -35.39 -36.92
C VAL A 65 -0.18 -33.99 -36.32
N LYS A 66 0.16 -32.99 -37.13
CA LYS A 66 -0.03 -31.59 -36.80
C LYS A 66 -1.51 -31.21 -36.88
N LEU A 67 -2.29 -31.64 -35.89
CA LEU A 67 -3.74 -31.45 -35.82
C LEU A 67 -4.14 -29.98 -36.03
N PHE A 68 -3.37 -29.04 -35.47
CA PHE A 68 -3.63 -27.62 -35.66
C PHE A 68 -3.59 -27.21 -37.13
N GLU A 69 -2.54 -27.57 -37.88
CA GLU A 69 -2.40 -27.17 -39.29
C GLU A 69 -3.52 -27.77 -40.17
N VAL A 70 -3.92 -29.02 -39.88
CA VAL A 70 -5.02 -29.69 -40.60
C VAL A 70 -6.37 -29.03 -40.30
N PHE A 71 -6.70 -28.83 -39.02
CA PHE A 71 -7.95 -28.19 -38.63
C PHE A 71 -7.99 -26.72 -39.05
N TRP A 72 -6.87 -25.99 -38.95
CA TRP A 72 -6.76 -24.61 -39.40
C TRP A 72 -7.05 -24.50 -40.89
N GLY A 73 -6.38 -25.31 -41.72
CA GLY A 73 -6.62 -25.33 -43.16
C GLY A 73 -8.09 -25.59 -43.49
N GLN A 74 -8.69 -26.61 -42.86
CA GLN A 74 -10.10 -26.94 -43.09
C GLN A 74 -11.06 -25.86 -42.60
N ILE A 75 -10.79 -25.21 -41.47
CA ILE A 75 -11.63 -24.12 -40.95
C ILE A 75 -11.55 -22.91 -41.87
N VAL A 76 -10.36 -22.53 -42.33
CA VAL A 76 -10.19 -21.41 -43.27
C VAL A 76 -10.90 -21.70 -44.60
N ASP A 77 -10.77 -22.92 -45.12
CA ASP A 77 -11.45 -23.33 -46.35
C ASP A 77 -12.98 -23.40 -46.17
N LEU A 78 -13.45 -23.84 -45.00
CA LEU A 78 -14.87 -23.86 -44.66
C LEU A 78 -15.47 -22.44 -44.62
N VAL A 79 -14.76 -21.51 -43.98
CA VAL A 79 -15.20 -20.10 -43.90
C VAL A 79 -15.19 -19.45 -45.29
N LYS A 80 -14.23 -19.79 -46.17
CA LYS A 80 -14.22 -19.32 -47.56
C LYS A 80 -15.34 -19.94 -48.40
N ALA A 81 -15.65 -21.23 -48.20
CA ALA A 81 -16.66 -21.97 -48.96
C ALA A 81 -18.10 -21.61 -48.53
N ARG A 82 -18.29 -21.12 -47.30
CA ARG A 82 -19.60 -20.77 -46.74
C ARG A 82 -19.58 -19.33 -46.19
N PRO A 83 -19.76 -18.31 -47.06
CA PRO A 83 -19.86 -16.92 -46.61
C PRO A 83 -21.13 -16.63 -45.78
N ASP A 84 -22.13 -17.51 -45.84
CA ASP A 84 -23.38 -17.40 -45.05
C ASP A 84 -23.19 -17.81 -43.57
N LEU A 85 -21.98 -18.21 -43.14
CA LEU A 85 -21.74 -18.58 -41.76
C LEU A 85 -21.89 -17.35 -40.85
N SER A 86 -22.63 -17.51 -39.75
CA SER A 86 -22.77 -16.42 -38.79
C SER A 86 -21.44 -16.13 -38.09
N ILE A 87 -21.21 -14.87 -37.71
CA ILE A 87 -20.01 -14.51 -36.94
C ILE A 87 -19.95 -15.24 -35.59
N GLN A 88 -21.10 -15.63 -35.04
CA GLN A 88 -21.19 -16.41 -33.81
C GLN A 88 -20.58 -17.80 -33.98
N ASP A 89 -20.88 -18.48 -35.09
CA ASP A 89 -20.34 -19.80 -35.39
C ASP A 89 -18.84 -19.74 -35.70
N ILE A 90 -18.41 -18.73 -36.46
CA ILE A 90 -16.98 -18.50 -36.75
C ILE A 90 -16.22 -18.27 -35.44
N THR A 91 -16.69 -17.36 -34.58
CA THR A 91 -16.03 -17.07 -33.30
C THR A 91 -16.02 -18.27 -32.35
N ALA A 92 -17.08 -19.09 -32.33
CA ALA A 92 -17.12 -20.33 -31.54
C ALA A 92 -16.11 -21.38 -32.03
N LEU A 93 -15.95 -21.53 -33.34
CA LEU A 93 -14.91 -22.38 -33.93
C LEU A 93 -13.51 -21.90 -33.57
N LEU A 94 -13.26 -20.58 -33.62
CA LEU A 94 -11.98 -20.00 -33.25
C LEU A 94 -11.67 -20.21 -31.76
N VAL A 95 -12.66 -20.07 -30.86
CA VAL A 95 -12.48 -20.38 -29.43
C VAL A 95 -12.09 -21.84 -29.22
N SER A 96 -12.75 -22.76 -29.92
CA SER A 96 -12.43 -24.19 -29.84
C SER A 96 -11.02 -24.48 -30.35
N LEU A 97 -10.60 -23.80 -31.42
CA LEU A 97 -9.28 -23.96 -32.00
C LEU A 97 -8.17 -23.38 -31.11
N VAL A 98 -8.40 -22.22 -30.47
CA VAL A 98 -7.45 -21.67 -29.48
C VAL A 98 -7.33 -22.59 -28.27
N ASN A 99 -8.44 -23.14 -27.76
CA ASN A 99 -8.36 -24.10 -26.66
C ASN A 99 -7.63 -25.38 -27.08
N LEU A 100 -7.79 -25.84 -28.32
CA LEU A 100 -7.01 -26.96 -28.85
C LEU A 100 -5.51 -26.62 -28.91
N SER A 101 -5.14 -25.46 -29.46
CA SER A 101 -3.74 -25.07 -29.59
C SER A 101 -3.09 -24.88 -28.22
N LEU A 102 -3.75 -24.25 -27.26
CA LEU A 102 -3.25 -24.05 -25.90
C LEU A 102 -3.08 -25.37 -25.13
N ASN A 103 -3.98 -26.35 -25.33
CA ASN A 103 -3.90 -27.64 -24.62
C ASN A 103 -2.92 -28.63 -25.27
N CYS A 104 -2.81 -28.61 -26.61
CA CYS A 104 -1.99 -29.56 -27.37
C CYS A 104 -0.58 -29.04 -27.65
N TYR A 105 -0.41 -27.72 -27.82
CA TYR A 105 0.84 -27.08 -28.21
C TYR A 105 1.11 -25.79 -27.40
N PRO A 106 1.27 -25.88 -26.06
CA PRO A 106 1.46 -24.72 -25.19
C PRO A 106 2.71 -23.89 -25.55
N ASP A 107 3.76 -24.53 -26.09
CA ASP A 107 5.02 -23.85 -26.42
C ASP A 107 4.97 -23.08 -27.75
N LYS A 108 3.96 -23.34 -28.60
CA LYS A 108 3.85 -22.74 -29.94
C LYS A 108 2.90 -21.56 -29.96
N ILE A 109 3.41 -20.41 -29.51
CA ILE A 109 2.70 -19.13 -29.42
C ILE A 109 2.17 -18.67 -30.79
N GLU A 110 2.90 -18.98 -31.88
CA GLU A 110 2.53 -18.62 -33.26
C GLU A 110 1.15 -19.14 -33.68
N TYR A 111 0.77 -20.35 -33.25
CA TYR A 111 -0.54 -20.93 -33.59
C TYR A 111 -1.67 -20.15 -32.95
N VAL A 112 -1.48 -19.65 -31.73
CA VAL A 112 -2.47 -18.82 -31.05
C VAL A 112 -2.55 -17.44 -31.72
N ASP A 113 -1.40 -16.84 -32.09
CA ASP A 113 -1.37 -15.54 -32.78
C ASP A 113 -2.07 -15.58 -34.14
N GLN A 114 -1.88 -16.66 -34.92
CA GLN A 114 -2.58 -16.84 -36.21
C GLN A 114 -4.10 -16.86 -36.05
N VAL A 115 -4.61 -17.54 -35.02
CA VAL A 115 -6.06 -17.60 -34.76
C VAL A 115 -6.59 -16.22 -34.33
N ILE A 116 -5.83 -15.50 -33.51
CA ILE A 116 -6.16 -14.13 -33.08
C ILE A 116 -6.14 -13.15 -34.27
N GLU A 117 -5.15 -13.27 -35.15
CA GLU A 117 -5.05 -12.45 -36.36
C GLU A 117 -6.26 -12.64 -37.27
N PHE A 118 -6.66 -13.90 -37.50
CA PHE A 118 -7.83 -14.20 -38.30
C PHE A 118 -9.12 -13.73 -37.61
N ALA A 119 -9.23 -13.87 -36.29
CA ALA A 119 -10.34 -13.31 -35.52
C ALA A 119 -10.43 -11.79 -35.71
N LYS A 120 -9.30 -11.08 -35.65
CA LYS A 120 -9.22 -9.62 -35.90
C LYS A 120 -9.72 -9.27 -37.30
N GLN A 121 -9.23 -9.97 -38.33
CA GLN A 121 -9.68 -9.73 -39.71
C GLN A 121 -11.18 -9.93 -39.84
N LYS A 122 -11.73 -11.01 -39.26
CA LYS A 122 -13.17 -11.26 -39.29
C LYS A 122 -13.98 -10.21 -38.52
N VAL A 123 -13.51 -9.74 -37.37
CA VAL A 123 -14.19 -8.66 -36.64
C VAL A 123 -14.23 -7.37 -37.47
N LEU A 124 -13.17 -7.07 -38.23
CA LEU A 124 -13.13 -5.91 -39.13
C LEU A 124 -14.04 -6.09 -40.36
N ASP A 125 -14.03 -7.29 -40.97
CA ASP A 125 -14.87 -7.62 -42.13
C ASP A 125 -16.38 -7.46 -41.82
N PHE A 126 -16.78 -7.79 -40.59
CA PHE A 126 -18.17 -7.76 -40.11
C PHE A 126 -18.48 -6.53 -39.24
N HIS A 127 -17.64 -5.49 -39.26
CA HIS A 127 -17.80 -4.30 -38.41
C HIS A 127 -19.18 -3.64 -38.55
N ASP A 128 -19.72 -3.59 -39.77
CA ASP A 128 -21.02 -2.97 -40.06
C ASP A 128 -22.21 -3.93 -39.84
N SER A 129 -21.95 -5.19 -39.47
CA SER A 129 -23.00 -6.18 -39.22
C SER A 129 -23.52 -6.08 -37.78
N PRO A 130 -24.86 -6.01 -37.58
CA PRO A 130 -25.45 -6.00 -36.24
C PRO A 130 -25.17 -7.29 -35.45
N ASP A 131 -24.81 -8.38 -36.13
CA ASP A 131 -24.53 -9.67 -35.51
C ASP A 131 -23.25 -9.66 -34.65
N LEU A 132 -22.31 -8.74 -34.92
CA LEU A 132 -21.09 -8.57 -34.11
C LEU A 132 -21.42 -8.08 -32.69
N HIS A 133 -22.48 -7.27 -32.55
CA HIS A 133 -22.96 -6.77 -31.25
C HIS A 133 -23.89 -7.75 -30.52
N SER A 134 -24.13 -8.94 -31.08
CA SER A 134 -24.88 -9.96 -30.37
C SER A 134 -24.17 -10.39 -29.08
N SER A 135 -24.96 -10.68 -28.04
CA SER A 135 -24.44 -11.15 -26.75
C SER A 135 -23.59 -12.43 -26.89
N THR A 136 -23.97 -13.32 -27.82
CA THR A 136 -23.23 -14.55 -28.10
C THR A 136 -21.86 -14.29 -28.75
N ALA A 137 -21.80 -13.44 -29.79
CA ALA A 137 -20.54 -13.14 -30.46
C ALA A 137 -19.55 -12.43 -29.54
N THR A 138 -20.04 -11.46 -28.75
CA THR A 138 -19.22 -10.74 -27.76
C THR A 138 -18.71 -11.67 -26.65
N SER A 139 -19.53 -12.62 -26.18
CA SER A 139 -19.10 -13.65 -25.22
C SER A 139 -18.04 -14.59 -25.81
N ASN A 140 -18.20 -15.03 -27.06
CA ASN A 140 -17.20 -15.87 -27.74
C ASN A 140 -15.87 -15.12 -27.94
N LEU A 141 -15.92 -13.86 -28.37
CA LEU A 141 -14.73 -13.02 -28.50
C LEU A 141 -14.03 -12.77 -27.15
N LEU A 142 -14.81 -12.59 -26.08
CA LEU A 142 -14.26 -12.50 -24.72
C LEU A 142 -13.56 -13.82 -24.35
N ASN A 143 -14.20 -14.97 -24.57
CA ASN A 143 -13.60 -16.27 -24.27
C ASN A 143 -12.33 -16.53 -25.08
N LEU A 144 -12.26 -16.04 -26.32
CA LEU A 144 -11.07 -16.10 -27.16
C LEU A 144 -9.89 -15.34 -26.53
N LEU A 145 -10.15 -14.15 -25.98
CA LEU A 145 -9.14 -13.34 -25.29
C LEU A 145 -8.77 -13.91 -23.91
N LEU A 146 -9.74 -14.48 -23.19
CA LEU A 146 -9.53 -15.07 -21.86
C LEU A 146 -8.78 -16.41 -21.90
N ALA A 147 -8.86 -17.17 -22.99
CA ALA A 147 -8.24 -18.50 -23.08
C ALA A 147 -6.70 -18.44 -22.93
N PRO A 148 -5.97 -17.55 -23.64
CA PRO A 148 -4.54 -17.33 -23.41
C PRO A 148 -4.22 -16.90 -21.97
N ILE A 149 -5.00 -15.98 -21.39
CA ILE A 149 -4.78 -15.45 -20.03
C ILE A 149 -4.85 -16.57 -18.97
N LYS A 150 -5.77 -17.52 -19.14
CA LYS A 150 -6.00 -18.62 -18.18
C LYS A 150 -5.02 -19.78 -18.35
N SER A 151 -4.51 -19.98 -19.57
CA SER A 151 -3.72 -21.18 -19.91
C SER A 151 -2.22 -20.94 -19.78
N TYR A 152 -1.74 -19.73 -20.10
CA TYR A 152 -0.33 -19.41 -19.96
C TYR A 152 0.06 -19.13 -18.49
N PRO A 153 1.22 -19.60 -18.03
CA PRO A 153 1.69 -19.38 -16.66
C PRO A 153 2.09 -17.92 -16.40
N THR A 154 2.62 -17.25 -17.42
CA THR A 154 3.11 -15.86 -17.31
C THR A 154 2.38 -14.98 -18.29
N VAL A 155 1.77 -13.90 -17.80
CA VAL A 155 1.05 -12.92 -18.62
C VAL A 155 1.97 -12.21 -19.63
N LEU A 156 3.28 -12.20 -19.41
CA LEU A 156 4.29 -11.68 -20.34
C LEU A 156 4.26 -12.38 -21.71
N THR A 157 3.82 -13.64 -21.79
CA THR A 157 3.66 -14.32 -23.09
C THR A 157 2.58 -13.67 -23.96
N LEU A 158 1.63 -12.94 -23.36
CA LEU A 158 0.64 -12.15 -24.11
C LEU A 158 1.27 -10.94 -24.80
N LEU A 159 2.35 -10.38 -24.25
CA LEU A 159 3.09 -9.29 -24.90
C LEU A 159 3.84 -9.79 -26.15
N ALA A 160 4.22 -11.06 -26.16
CA ALA A 160 4.82 -11.70 -27.33
C ALA A 160 3.82 -11.97 -28.47
N LEU A 161 2.51 -11.81 -28.24
CA LEU A 161 1.46 -11.93 -29.25
C LEU A 161 1.18 -10.58 -29.91
N PRO A 162 1.75 -10.27 -31.09
CA PRO A 162 1.60 -8.96 -31.72
C PRO A 162 0.15 -8.62 -32.07
N ASN A 163 -0.67 -9.62 -32.40
CA ASN A 163 -2.06 -9.39 -32.80
C ASN A 163 -3.03 -9.32 -31.61
N TYR A 164 -2.61 -9.69 -30.40
CA TYR A 164 -3.47 -9.69 -29.21
C TYR A 164 -3.91 -8.27 -28.83
N ALA A 165 -2.96 -7.34 -28.72
CA ALA A 165 -3.26 -5.94 -28.41
C ALA A 165 -4.15 -5.29 -29.49
N ALA A 166 -3.90 -5.62 -30.77
CA ALA A 166 -4.69 -5.13 -31.89
C ALA A 166 -6.14 -5.63 -31.85
N LEU A 167 -6.36 -6.92 -31.54
CA LEU A 167 -7.72 -7.47 -31.39
C LEU A 167 -8.44 -6.82 -30.19
N LEU A 168 -7.75 -6.69 -29.06
CA LEU A 168 -8.31 -6.07 -27.86
C LEU A 168 -8.78 -4.64 -28.12
N ALA A 169 -8.02 -3.85 -28.89
CA ALA A 169 -8.35 -2.46 -29.20
C ALA A 169 -9.67 -2.30 -29.98
N VAL A 170 -10.03 -3.28 -30.82
CA VAL A 170 -11.25 -3.26 -31.64
C VAL A 170 -12.48 -3.68 -30.82
N GLN A 171 -12.30 -4.31 -29.65
CA GLN A 171 -13.43 -4.80 -28.85
C GLN A 171 -14.23 -3.69 -28.15
N PRO A 172 -15.52 -3.94 -27.86
CA PRO A 172 -16.33 -3.07 -27.02
C PRO A 172 -15.73 -2.85 -25.62
N PHE A 173 -16.12 -1.74 -24.98
CA PHE A 173 -15.63 -1.35 -23.65
C PHE A 173 -15.75 -2.48 -22.60
N GLN A 174 -16.91 -3.16 -22.54
CA GLN A 174 -17.15 -4.21 -21.54
C GLN A 174 -16.20 -5.41 -21.69
N THR A 175 -15.93 -5.82 -22.93
CA THR A 175 -14.99 -6.91 -23.24
C THR A 175 -13.56 -6.51 -22.87
N ARG A 176 -13.14 -5.28 -23.21
CA ARG A 176 -11.82 -4.76 -22.84
C ARG A 176 -11.64 -4.67 -21.32
N ARG A 177 -12.65 -4.20 -20.59
CA ARG A 177 -12.64 -4.12 -19.12
C ARG A 177 -12.52 -5.50 -18.48
N SER A 178 -13.33 -6.46 -18.92
CA SER A 178 -13.27 -7.84 -18.40
C SER A 178 -11.93 -8.53 -18.69
N ALA A 179 -11.37 -8.36 -19.89
CA ALA A 179 -10.05 -8.86 -20.23
C ALA A 179 -8.94 -8.22 -19.37
N ALA A 180 -8.97 -6.89 -19.20
CA ALA A 180 -8.01 -6.19 -18.34
C ALA A 180 -8.09 -6.66 -16.88
N HIS A 181 -9.30 -6.85 -16.33
CA HIS A 181 -9.48 -7.37 -14.98
C HIS A 181 -8.93 -8.80 -14.83
N ALA A 182 -9.12 -9.65 -15.85
CA ALA A 182 -8.57 -11.00 -15.87
C ALA A 182 -7.03 -11.00 -15.95
N ILE A 183 -6.44 -10.10 -16.74
CA ILE A 183 -4.98 -9.89 -16.81
C ILE A 183 -4.45 -9.49 -15.43
N VAL A 184 -5.04 -8.47 -14.81
CA VAL A 184 -4.65 -7.97 -13.49
C VAL A 184 -4.76 -9.08 -12.43
N THR A 185 -5.86 -9.82 -12.44
CA THR A 185 -6.08 -10.93 -11.51
C THR A 185 -5.07 -12.06 -11.72
N SER A 186 -4.70 -12.37 -12.96
CA SER A 186 -3.70 -13.40 -13.27
C SER A 186 -2.31 -13.00 -12.77
N ILE A 187 -1.89 -11.76 -13.01
CA ILE A 187 -0.63 -11.19 -12.48
C ILE A 187 -0.59 -11.30 -10.94
N LEU A 188 -1.69 -10.92 -10.28
CA LEU A 188 -1.77 -10.96 -8.81
C LEU A 188 -1.82 -12.39 -8.25
N LYS A 189 -2.46 -13.33 -8.93
CA LYS A 189 -2.53 -14.74 -8.49
C LYS A 189 -1.21 -15.48 -8.63
N ASN A 190 -0.48 -15.22 -9.70
CA ASN A 190 0.78 -15.88 -10.00
C ASN A 190 1.99 -15.11 -9.45
N GLU A 191 1.77 -13.95 -8.82
CA GLU A 191 2.79 -13.04 -8.30
C GLU A 191 3.92 -12.77 -9.31
N THR A 192 3.56 -12.58 -10.59
CA THR A 192 4.55 -12.42 -11.66
C THR A 192 5.31 -11.11 -11.50
N LEU A 193 6.62 -11.20 -11.27
CA LEU A 193 7.51 -10.05 -11.20
C LEU A 193 7.75 -9.47 -12.60
N ILE A 194 7.68 -8.14 -12.70
CA ILE A 194 7.90 -7.41 -13.95
C ILE A 194 9.14 -6.56 -13.78
N GLU A 195 10.20 -6.93 -14.48
CA GLU A 195 11.54 -6.38 -14.26
C GLU A 195 11.95 -5.34 -15.31
N THR A 196 11.31 -5.30 -16.48
CA THR A 196 11.67 -4.40 -17.58
C THR A 196 10.64 -3.27 -17.77
N PRO A 197 11.09 -2.06 -18.16
CA PRO A 197 10.18 -0.94 -18.40
C PRO A 197 9.27 -1.16 -19.62
N GLU A 198 9.72 -1.95 -20.58
CA GLU A 198 8.94 -2.33 -21.77
C GLU A 198 7.75 -3.21 -21.39
N ASP A 199 7.99 -4.20 -20.52
CA ASP A 199 6.93 -5.08 -20.00
C ASP A 199 5.90 -4.31 -19.16
N VAL A 200 6.36 -3.35 -18.34
CA VAL A 200 5.46 -2.45 -17.59
C VAL A 200 4.59 -1.66 -18.56
N SER A 201 5.18 -1.05 -19.59
CA SER A 201 4.42 -0.29 -20.59
C SER A 201 3.40 -1.18 -21.28
N GLY A 202 3.81 -2.36 -21.74
CA GLY A 202 2.95 -3.30 -22.46
C GLY A 202 1.77 -3.77 -21.62
N ILE A 203 2.00 -4.17 -20.36
CA ILE A 203 0.92 -4.61 -19.46
C ILE A 203 -0.06 -3.49 -19.16
N LEU A 204 0.45 -2.28 -18.91
CA LEU A 204 -0.40 -1.12 -18.65
C LEU A 204 -1.16 -0.68 -19.92
N ASP A 205 -0.59 -0.85 -21.10
CA ASP A 205 -1.28 -0.61 -22.38
C ASP A 205 -2.39 -1.64 -22.64
N LEU A 206 -2.18 -2.92 -22.31
CA LEU A 206 -3.26 -3.93 -22.32
C LEU A 206 -4.37 -3.59 -21.31
N CYS A 207 -4.00 -2.98 -20.18
CA CYS A 207 -4.94 -2.54 -19.14
C CYS A 207 -5.42 -1.10 -19.31
N ASN A 208 -5.18 -0.47 -20.47
CA ASN A 208 -5.43 0.96 -20.68
C ASN A 208 -6.90 1.36 -20.40
N VAL A 209 -7.85 0.47 -20.61
CA VAL A 209 -9.27 0.71 -20.30
C VAL A 209 -9.52 0.96 -18.80
N LEU A 210 -8.75 0.32 -17.92
CA LEU A 210 -8.80 0.55 -16.47
C LEU A 210 -8.01 1.81 -16.06
N ILE A 211 -7.04 2.23 -16.86
CA ILE A 211 -6.17 3.38 -16.56
C ILE A 211 -6.79 4.70 -17.04
N ARG A 212 -7.27 4.77 -18.28
CA ARG A 212 -7.76 6.00 -18.90
C ARG A 212 -9.29 6.01 -19.05
N ASP A 213 -9.88 7.19 -18.97
CA ASP A 213 -11.29 7.37 -19.29
C ASP A 213 -11.53 7.12 -20.78
N GLN A 214 -12.36 6.11 -21.07
CA GLN A 214 -12.74 5.77 -22.44
C GLN A 214 -13.96 6.61 -22.84
N LYS A 215 -13.87 7.30 -23.98
CA LYS A 215 -14.97 8.11 -24.51
C LYS A 215 -16.24 7.27 -24.76
N ASP A 216 -16.04 6.00 -25.14
CA ASP A 216 -17.11 5.05 -25.46
C ASP A 216 -17.95 4.62 -24.24
N ALA A 217 -17.46 4.82 -23.01
CA ALA A 217 -18.19 4.43 -21.80
C ALA A 217 -19.49 5.23 -21.59
N THR A 218 -19.59 6.42 -22.19
CA THR A 218 -20.73 7.34 -22.03
C THR A 218 -21.88 7.11 -23.01
N LEU A 219 -21.70 6.26 -24.03
CA LEU A 219 -22.65 6.12 -25.15
C LEU A 219 -23.73 5.05 -24.94
N LEU A 220 -23.76 4.36 -23.79
CA LEU A 220 -24.59 3.16 -23.58
C LEU A 220 -25.97 3.40 -22.93
N SER A 221 -26.43 4.64 -22.72
CA SER A 221 -27.81 4.88 -22.25
C SER A 221 -28.55 5.99 -23.00
N PRO A 222 -29.50 5.64 -23.89
CA PRO A 222 -30.38 6.60 -24.55
C PRO A 222 -31.38 7.28 -23.59
N PHE A 223 -31.45 6.89 -22.32
CA PHE A 223 -32.53 7.29 -21.40
C PHE A 223 -32.16 8.39 -20.39
N SER A 224 -30.91 8.83 -20.34
CA SER A 224 -30.46 9.84 -19.36
C SER A 224 -30.90 11.28 -19.69
N GLY A 225 -31.61 11.51 -20.79
CA GLY A 225 -32.04 12.83 -21.25
C GLY A 225 -33.39 13.34 -20.71
N LEU A 226 -34.12 12.55 -19.90
CA LEU A 226 -35.54 12.84 -19.60
C LEU A 226 -35.87 13.17 -18.13
N THR A 227 -34.91 13.14 -17.20
CA THR A 227 -35.13 13.57 -15.81
C THR A 227 -34.32 14.83 -15.50
N GLY A 228 -34.86 15.97 -15.93
CA GLY A 228 -34.37 17.27 -15.52
C GLY A 228 -34.53 17.49 -14.01
N GLY A 229 -33.41 17.70 -13.32
CA GLY A 229 -33.36 18.16 -11.94
C GLY A 229 -31.96 18.66 -11.59
N ARG A 230 -31.81 19.97 -11.40
CA ARG A 230 -30.58 20.64 -10.94
C ARG A 230 -30.02 19.97 -9.68
N ILE A 231 -28.98 19.16 -9.81
CA ILE A 231 -28.14 18.73 -8.68
C ILE A 231 -26.68 18.74 -9.18
N THR A 232 -25.91 19.65 -8.59
CA THR A 232 -24.44 19.76 -8.48
C THR A 232 -23.57 19.14 -9.58
N ARG A 233 -22.70 19.98 -10.17
CA ARG A 233 -21.52 19.60 -10.96
C ARG A 233 -20.54 18.76 -10.12
N SER A 234 -20.88 17.51 -9.83
CA SER A 234 -19.92 16.48 -9.46
C SER A 234 -19.36 15.93 -10.76
N ILE A 235 -18.05 16.05 -10.87
CA ILE A 235 -17.22 15.77 -12.02
C ILE A 235 -17.09 14.24 -12.17
N GLY A 236 -17.04 13.76 -13.41
CA GLY A 236 -16.26 12.58 -13.81
C GLY A 236 -16.70 11.15 -13.46
N ILE A 237 -17.57 10.91 -12.48
CA ILE A 237 -17.91 9.52 -12.10
C ILE A 237 -18.95 8.97 -13.07
N SER A 238 -18.57 7.95 -13.84
CA SER A 238 -19.48 7.12 -14.62
C SER A 238 -20.66 6.68 -13.73
N GLN A 239 -21.84 7.27 -13.92
CA GLN A 239 -23.06 7.02 -13.12
C GLN A 239 -23.62 5.58 -13.24
N THR A 240 -22.82 4.64 -13.72
CA THR A 240 -23.22 3.27 -14.07
C THR A 240 -22.52 2.20 -13.24
N MET A 241 -21.58 2.56 -12.37
CA MET A 241 -20.75 1.60 -11.64
C MET A 241 -20.78 1.88 -10.15
N ASP A 242 -20.88 0.81 -9.35
CA ASP A 242 -20.87 0.92 -7.90
C ASP A 242 -19.51 1.52 -7.48
N PRO A 243 -19.49 2.61 -6.67
CA PRO A 243 -18.25 3.18 -6.16
C PRO A 243 -17.36 2.15 -5.44
N GLU A 244 -17.94 1.11 -4.84
CA GLU A 244 -17.19 0.02 -4.21
C GLU A 244 -16.47 -0.86 -5.24
N GLU A 245 -17.17 -1.31 -6.28
CA GLU A 245 -16.59 -2.10 -7.38
C GLU A 245 -15.48 -1.31 -8.10
N PHE A 246 -15.67 0.00 -8.28
CA PHE A 246 -14.64 0.87 -8.86
C PHE A 246 -13.40 0.98 -7.98
N ALA A 247 -13.58 1.10 -6.66
CA ALA A 247 -12.48 1.13 -5.71
C ALA A 247 -11.72 -0.22 -5.69
N GLU A 248 -12.41 -1.35 -5.79
CA GLU A 248 -11.78 -2.68 -5.87
C GLU A 248 -10.94 -2.86 -7.15
N GLU A 249 -11.46 -2.42 -8.30
CA GLU A 249 -10.71 -2.46 -9.57
C GLU A 249 -9.45 -1.60 -9.51
N GLN A 250 -9.59 -0.36 -9.04
CA GLN A 250 -8.45 0.55 -8.90
C GLN A 250 -7.48 0.08 -7.81
N GLY A 251 -7.97 -0.56 -6.75
CA GLY A 251 -7.16 -1.19 -5.71
C GLY A 251 -6.34 -2.36 -6.26
N SER A 252 -6.90 -3.16 -7.16
CA SER A 252 -6.18 -4.26 -7.83
C SER A 252 -5.05 -3.73 -8.71
N LEU A 253 -5.29 -2.63 -9.43
CA LEU A 253 -4.28 -1.95 -10.23
C LEU A 253 -3.18 -1.33 -9.34
N ALA A 254 -3.55 -0.78 -8.17
CA ALA A 254 -2.60 -0.27 -7.19
C ALA A 254 -1.69 -1.38 -6.64
N ARG A 255 -2.21 -2.61 -6.45
CA ARG A 255 -1.42 -3.76 -5.99
C ARG A 255 -0.36 -4.21 -7.00
N ILE A 256 -0.64 -4.13 -8.31
CA ILE A 256 0.32 -4.50 -9.36
C ILE A 256 1.59 -3.65 -9.29
N ILE A 257 1.49 -2.38 -8.86
CA ILE A 257 2.66 -1.49 -8.73
C ILE A 257 3.73 -2.11 -7.81
N HIS A 258 3.33 -2.89 -6.80
CA HIS A 258 4.27 -3.58 -5.92
C HIS A 258 4.94 -4.80 -6.54
N LEU A 259 4.45 -5.30 -7.67
CA LEU A 259 5.06 -6.39 -8.47
C LEU A 259 6.03 -5.88 -9.52
N PHE A 260 6.07 -4.57 -9.78
CA PHE A 260 7.11 -3.93 -10.57
C PHE A 260 8.39 -3.86 -9.73
N LYS A 261 9.20 -4.92 -9.79
CA LYS A 261 10.38 -5.06 -8.95
C LYS A 261 11.58 -5.44 -9.79
N SER A 262 12.67 -4.71 -9.65
CA SER A 262 13.98 -5.05 -10.18
C SER A 262 15.02 -5.10 -9.07
N SER A 263 16.01 -5.99 -9.23
CA SER A 263 17.17 -6.10 -8.35
C SER A 263 18.06 -4.86 -8.44
N ASP A 264 18.15 -4.22 -9.61
CA ASP A 264 18.89 -2.99 -9.80
C ASP A 264 18.06 -1.75 -9.37
N PRO A 265 18.56 -0.89 -8.46
CA PRO A 265 17.87 0.34 -8.04
C PRO A 265 17.56 1.32 -9.18
N ASP A 266 18.45 1.43 -10.17
CA ASP A 266 18.27 2.39 -11.26
C ASP A 266 17.19 1.91 -12.25
N ASN A 267 17.20 0.62 -12.58
CA ASN A 267 16.10 0.02 -13.32
C ASN A 267 14.79 0.12 -12.53
N GLN A 268 14.79 -0.10 -11.21
CA GLN A 268 13.60 0.09 -10.38
C GLN A 268 13.04 1.53 -10.48
N PHE A 269 13.91 2.55 -10.50
CA PHE A 269 13.48 3.94 -10.69
C PHE A 269 12.87 4.16 -12.08
N MET A 270 13.42 3.52 -13.12
CA MET A 270 12.87 3.54 -14.47
C MET A 270 11.48 2.90 -14.54
N LEU A 271 11.27 1.75 -13.88
CA LEU A 271 9.94 1.09 -13.80
C LEU A 271 8.89 2.03 -13.19
N LEU A 272 9.22 2.65 -12.05
CA LEU A 272 8.32 3.59 -11.37
C LEU A 272 8.03 4.84 -12.21
N THR A 273 9.04 5.34 -12.94
CA THR A 273 8.89 6.48 -13.84
C THR A 273 7.98 6.17 -15.02
N THR A 274 8.12 4.99 -15.64
CA THR A 274 7.25 4.53 -16.73
C THR A 274 5.81 4.36 -16.24
N ALA A 275 5.61 3.67 -15.12
CA ALA A 275 4.29 3.52 -14.50
C ALA A 275 3.63 4.87 -14.21
N ARG A 276 4.37 5.82 -13.62
CA ARG A 276 3.90 7.18 -13.33
C ARG A 276 3.48 7.96 -14.58
N LYS A 277 4.15 7.76 -15.72
CA LYS A 277 3.78 8.41 -16.99
C LYS A 277 2.43 7.92 -17.48
N GLN A 278 2.20 6.60 -17.50
CA GLN A 278 0.94 6.03 -17.98
C GLN A 278 -0.23 6.29 -17.00
N PHE A 279 -0.03 6.15 -15.70
CA PHE A 279 -1.09 6.41 -14.72
C PHE A 279 -1.50 7.89 -14.66
N ALA A 280 -0.60 8.83 -14.99
CA ALA A 280 -0.92 10.26 -14.98
C ALA A 280 -2.02 10.67 -15.98
N GLU A 281 -2.31 9.81 -16.96
CA GLU A 281 -3.40 9.97 -17.93
C GLU A 281 -4.78 9.59 -17.37
N GLY A 282 -4.83 8.96 -16.19
CA GLY A 282 -6.07 8.41 -15.62
C GLY A 282 -6.99 9.37 -14.87
N GLY A 283 -6.74 10.68 -14.92
CA GLY A 283 -7.61 11.67 -14.30
C GLY A 283 -7.79 11.45 -12.79
N GLU A 284 -9.02 11.25 -12.33
CA GLU A 284 -9.36 11.04 -10.91
C GLU A 284 -8.88 9.68 -10.35
N ARG A 285 -8.63 8.69 -11.22
CA ARG A 285 -8.17 7.34 -10.83
C ARG A 285 -6.83 7.34 -10.13
N ILE A 286 -6.03 8.38 -10.33
CA ILE A 286 -4.73 8.55 -9.68
C ILE A 286 -4.85 8.58 -8.15
N ARG A 287 -6.04 8.85 -7.60
CA ARG A 287 -6.36 8.75 -6.16
C ARG A 287 -5.90 7.43 -5.54
N TYR A 288 -6.04 6.33 -6.26
CA TYR A 288 -5.78 4.98 -5.76
C TYR A 288 -4.39 4.47 -6.14
N THR A 289 -3.89 4.83 -7.32
CA THR A 289 -2.62 4.31 -7.84
C THR A 289 -1.39 5.11 -7.39
N PHE A 290 -1.51 6.44 -7.23
CA PHE A 290 -0.35 7.26 -6.85
C PHE A 290 0.16 7.01 -5.43
N PRO A 291 -0.67 6.77 -4.40
CA PRO A 291 -0.18 6.37 -3.08
C PRO A 291 0.68 5.09 -3.13
N ALA A 292 0.33 4.11 -3.98
CA ALA A 292 1.13 2.91 -4.18
C ALA A 292 2.47 3.19 -4.89
N LEU A 293 2.50 4.14 -5.83
CA LEU A 293 3.76 4.63 -6.42
C LEU A 293 4.64 5.32 -5.37
N VAL A 294 4.08 6.21 -4.55
CA VAL A 294 4.83 6.94 -3.51
C VAL A 294 5.42 5.98 -2.49
N THR A 295 4.63 5.03 -1.98
CA THR A 295 5.13 4.04 -1.01
C THR A 295 6.22 3.14 -1.61
N SER A 296 6.11 2.77 -2.90
CA SER A 296 7.16 2.01 -3.60
C SER A 296 8.42 2.84 -3.83
N ALA A 297 8.28 4.14 -4.14
CA ALA A 297 9.39 5.08 -4.24
C ALA A 297 10.08 5.31 -2.89
N VAL A 298 9.34 5.42 -1.79
CA VAL A 298 9.91 5.50 -0.42
C VAL A 298 10.70 4.23 -0.07
N LYS A 299 10.20 3.05 -0.43
CA LYS A 299 10.95 1.79 -0.27
C LYS A 299 12.25 1.80 -1.09
N LEU A 300 12.23 2.38 -2.29
CA LEU A 300 13.43 2.54 -3.12
C LEU A 300 14.44 3.51 -2.49
N ALA A 301 14.00 4.59 -1.84
CA ALA A 301 14.90 5.51 -1.14
C ALA A 301 15.71 4.79 -0.04
N ARG A 302 15.04 3.94 0.76
CA ARG A 302 15.70 3.08 1.75
C ARG A 302 16.65 2.06 1.14
N ARG A 303 16.39 1.61 -0.10
CA ARG A 303 17.32 0.73 -0.83
C ARG A 303 18.56 1.49 -1.27
N TYR A 304 18.42 2.70 -1.81
CA TYR A 304 19.56 3.55 -2.18
C TYR A 304 20.49 3.81 -0.99
N GLN A 305 19.94 4.05 0.20
CA GLN A 305 20.72 4.21 1.42
C GLN A 305 21.59 2.98 1.76
N ARG A 306 21.13 1.76 1.45
CA ARG A 306 21.96 0.55 1.67
C ARG A 306 23.12 0.41 0.70
N PHE A 307 23.10 1.17 -0.40
CA PHE A 307 24.16 1.21 -1.40
C PHE A 307 25.02 2.49 -1.29
N GLU A 308 24.89 3.24 -0.19
CA GLU A 308 25.64 4.48 0.09
C GLU A 308 27.16 4.28 -0.07
N ASP A 309 27.71 3.19 0.48
CA ASP A 309 29.16 2.89 0.42
C ASP A 309 29.65 2.42 -0.97
N GLN A 310 28.75 2.07 -1.89
CA GLN A 310 29.08 1.44 -3.17
C GLN A 310 28.91 2.38 -4.37
N ASP A 311 28.09 3.43 -4.25
CA ASP A 311 27.73 4.32 -5.34
C ASP A 311 28.00 5.79 -4.98
N ASP A 312 29.10 6.34 -5.47
CA ASP A 312 29.46 7.77 -5.30
C ASP A 312 28.38 8.74 -5.84
N GLY A 313 27.44 8.26 -6.67
CA GLY A 313 26.32 9.02 -7.21
C GLY A 313 25.02 8.91 -6.42
N TRP A 314 24.98 8.17 -5.30
CA TRP A 314 23.75 7.83 -4.59
C TRP A 314 22.96 9.07 -4.12
N GLU A 315 23.63 10.13 -3.68
CA GLU A 315 22.98 11.35 -3.20
C GLU A 315 22.18 12.04 -4.31
N LYS A 316 22.74 12.12 -5.52
CA LYS A 316 22.08 12.72 -6.68
C LYS A 316 20.89 11.88 -7.13
N LYS A 317 21.05 10.55 -7.13
CA LYS A 317 19.96 9.60 -7.46
C LYS A 317 18.82 9.70 -6.46
N THR A 318 19.14 9.71 -5.17
CA THR A 318 18.17 9.83 -4.08
C THR A 318 17.48 11.19 -4.07
N SER A 319 18.20 12.29 -4.33
CA SER A 319 17.57 13.61 -4.52
C SER A 319 16.61 13.61 -5.72
N THR A 320 16.97 12.94 -6.82
CA THR A 320 16.10 12.82 -7.99
C THR A 320 14.84 12.02 -7.69
N LEU A 321 14.97 10.94 -6.90
CA LEU A 321 13.85 10.16 -6.41
C LEU A 321 12.92 10.98 -5.50
N PHE A 322 13.44 11.80 -4.59
CA PHE A 322 12.61 12.66 -3.76
C PHE A 322 11.92 13.77 -4.57
N ARG A 323 12.56 14.33 -5.60
CA ARG A 323 11.88 15.24 -6.55
C ARG A 323 10.77 14.53 -7.30
N PHE A 324 10.97 13.27 -7.68
CA PHE A 324 9.93 12.43 -8.28
C PHE A 324 8.75 12.22 -7.31
N ILE A 325 9.02 11.88 -6.04
CA ILE A 325 7.98 11.75 -5.00
C ILE A 325 7.21 13.06 -4.84
N HIS A 326 7.91 14.19 -4.70
CA HIS A 326 7.31 15.51 -4.65
C HIS A 326 6.37 15.75 -5.84
N GLN A 327 6.87 15.52 -7.06
CA GLN A 327 6.08 15.71 -8.27
C GLN A 327 4.82 14.84 -8.30
N VAL A 328 4.91 13.57 -7.89
CA VAL A 328 3.76 12.66 -7.83
C VAL A 328 2.72 13.16 -6.84
N ILE A 329 3.13 13.57 -5.64
CA ILE A 329 2.21 14.08 -4.61
C ILE A 329 1.60 15.43 -5.05
N SER A 330 2.38 16.34 -5.65
CA SER A 330 1.86 17.61 -6.17
C SER A 330 0.85 17.41 -7.30
N ILE A 331 1.05 16.43 -8.18
CA ILE A 331 0.06 16.10 -9.23
C ILE A 331 -1.22 15.55 -8.59
N LEU A 332 -1.10 14.70 -7.57
CA LEU A 332 -2.25 14.19 -6.82
C LEU A 332 -3.05 15.32 -6.16
N TYR A 333 -2.36 16.25 -5.50
CA TYR A 333 -2.97 17.42 -4.85
C TYR A 333 -3.74 18.29 -5.86
N ASN A 334 -3.08 18.68 -6.95
CA ASN A 334 -3.64 19.62 -7.93
C ASN A 334 -4.77 19.02 -8.79
N LYS A 335 -4.82 17.70 -8.98
CA LYS A 335 -5.82 17.06 -9.87
C LYS A 335 -7.03 16.46 -9.14
N VAL A 336 -6.86 15.98 -7.91
CA VAL A 336 -7.86 15.10 -7.24
C VAL A 336 -8.39 15.70 -5.94
N GLU A 337 -7.81 16.82 -5.47
CA GLU A 337 -8.21 17.53 -4.24
C GLU A 337 -8.22 16.63 -2.99
N CYS A 338 -7.39 15.57 -2.97
CA CYS A 338 -7.24 14.67 -1.82
C CYS A 338 -6.23 15.22 -0.81
N SER A 339 -6.55 16.33 -0.17
CA SER A 339 -5.61 17.09 0.67
C SER A 339 -5.14 16.34 1.92
N ASP A 340 -6.02 15.58 2.61
CA ASP A 340 -5.65 14.76 3.78
C ASP A 340 -4.61 13.68 3.42
N MET A 341 -4.86 12.92 2.35
CA MET A 341 -3.93 11.89 1.89
C MET A 341 -2.59 12.50 1.43
N CYS A 342 -2.62 13.61 0.69
CA CYS A 342 -1.39 14.27 0.23
C CYS A 342 -0.52 14.73 1.39
N LEU A 343 -1.13 15.30 2.44
CA LEU A 343 -0.41 15.71 3.65
C LEU A 343 0.27 14.50 4.31
N ARG A 344 -0.45 13.38 4.48
CA ARG A 344 0.13 12.14 5.04
C ARG A 344 1.28 11.60 4.20
N LEU A 345 1.16 11.65 2.87
CA LEU A 345 2.23 11.23 1.95
C LEU A 345 3.45 12.14 2.03
N PHE A 346 3.27 13.46 2.18
CA PHE A 346 4.37 14.38 2.41
C PHE A 346 5.08 14.12 3.74
N LEU A 347 4.34 13.83 4.81
CA LEU A 347 4.94 13.45 6.10
C LEU A 347 5.73 12.14 6.01
N LEU A 348 5.19 11.13 5.31
CA LEU A 348 5.90 9.87 5.06
C LEU A 348 7.19 10.09 4.24
N ALA A 349 7.14 10.92 3.20
CA ALA A 349 8.31 11.29 2.41
C ALA A 349 9.34 12.06 3.26
N GLY A 350 8.88 12.96 4.14
CA GLY A 350 9.71 13.68 5.10
C GLY A 350 10.45 12.76 6.06
N GLN A 351 9.77 11.76 6.63
CA GLN A 351 10.42 10.74 7.47
C GLN A 351 11.45 9.93 6.71
N SER A 352 11.16 9.56 5.46
CA SER A 352 12.14 8.86 4.62
C SER A 352 13.35 9.72 4.27
N ALA A 353 13.15 11.03 4.06
CA ALA A 353 14.24 11.96 3.78
C ALA A 353 15.13 12.17 5.03
N ASP A 354 14.52 12.20 6.22
CA ASP A 354 15.22 12.23 7.51
C ASP A 354 16.05 10.96 7.73
N GLU A 355 15.52 9.77 7.43
CA GLU A 355 16.27 8.51 7.47
C GLU A 355 17.50 8.53 6.56
N CYS A 356 17.40 9.20 5.40
CA CYS A 356 18.48 9.34 4.43
C CYS A 356 19.42 10.55 4.70
N GLY A 357 19.15 11.37 5.72
CA GLY A 357 19.98 12.53 6.08
C GLY A 357 19.82 13.79 5.22
N PHE A 358 18.78 13.90 4.37
CA PHE A 358 18.57 15.08 3.52
C PHE A 358 17.73 16.17 4.21
N GLU A 359 18.40 17.12 4.88
CA GLU A 359 17.72 18.18 5.65
C GLU A 359 16.83 19.09 4.77
N GLU A 360 17.37 19.65 3.69
CA GLU A 360 16.66 20.62 2.84
C GLU A 360 15.40 20.02 2.22
N ILE A 361 15.50 18.78 1.72
CA ILE A 361 14.38 18.04 1.11
C ILE A 361 13.32 17.74 2.17
N CYS A 362 13.75 17.31 3.36
CA CYS A 362 12.83 17.07 4.48
C CYS A 362 12.08 18.37 4.84
N TYR A 363 12.79 19.49 4.95
CA TYR A 363 12.21 20.79 5.29
C TYR A 363 11.14 21.21 4.27
N GLU A 364 11.43 21.10 2.98
CA GLU A 364 10.48 21.40 1.90
C GLU A 364 9.20 20.54 2.00
N PHE A 365 9.32 19.24 2.31
CA PHE A 365 8.14 18.38 2.51
C PHE A 365 7.26 18.84 3.69
N PHE A 366 7.86 19.30 4.78
CA PHE A 366 7.11 19.86 5.90
C PHE A 366 6.45 21.19 5.55
N VAL A 367 7.13 22.06 4.80
CA VAL A 367 6.54 23.32 4.32
C VAL A 367 5.31 23.02 3.46
N GLN A 368 5.41 22.09 2.51
CA GLN A 368 4.26 21.68 1.69
C GLN A 368 3.12 21.08 2.55
N ALA A 369 3.44 20.26 3.55
CA ALA A 369 2.45 19.71 4.47
C ALA A 369 1.72 20.82 5.26
N PHE A 370 2.45 21.84 5.74
CA PHE A 370 1.84 23.01 6.40
C PHE A 370 0.99 23.84 5.45
N THR A 371 1.44 24.08 4.22
CA THR A 371 0.64 24.80 3.21
C THR A 371 -0.67 24.08 2.92
N ILE A 372 -0.65 22.76 2.74
CA ILE A 372 -1.88 21.97 2.53
C ILE A 372 -2.80 22.05 3.75
N TYR A 373 -2.23 21.98 4.95
CA TYR A 373 -2.99 22.13 6.20
C TYR A 373 -3.71 23.49 6.29
N GLU A 374 -3.02 24.58 5.92
CA GLU A 374 -3.56 25.94 5.98
C GLU A 374 -4.61 26.23 4.90
N GLU A 375 -4.38 25.78 3.66
CA GLU A 375 -5.20 26.17 2.51
C GLU A 375 -6.40 25.24 2.29
N SER A 376 -6.24 23.93 2.52
CA SER A 376 -7.23 22.93 2.10
C SER A 376 -8.03 22.29 3.23
N ILE A 377 -7.48 22.21 4.44
CA ILE A 377 -8.12 21.45 5.53
C ILE A 377 -9.01 22.38 6.35
N SER A 378 -10.32 22.31 6.11
CA SER A 378 -11.33 23.13 6.81
C SER A 378 -12.09 22.39 7.91
N GLU A 379 -12.16 21.05 7.85
CA GLU A 379 -12.93 20.26 8.80
C GLU A 379 -12.21 20.14 10.15
N SER A 380 -12.87 20.56 11.25
CA SER A 380 -12.28 20.61 12.59
C SER A 380 -11.72 19.26 13.09
N ARG A 381 -12.38 18.12 12.80
CA ARG A 381 -11.90 16.80 13.23
C ARG A 381 -10.64 16.39 12.46
N ALA A 382 -10.64 16.60 11.15
CA ALA A 382 -9.49 16.34 10.30
C ALA A 382 -8.30 17.25 10.66
N GLN A 383 -8.55 18.53 10.95
CA GLN A 383 -7.53 19.47 11.42
C GLN A 383 -6.83 18.94 12.68
N PHE A 384 -7.59 18.50 13.69
CA PHE A 384 -7.02 17.95 14.92
C PHE A 384 -6.22 16.65 14.68
N GLN A 385 -6.72 15.73 13.84
CA GLN A 385 -6.00 14.50 13.52
C GLN A 385 -4.69 14.79 12.77
N LEU A 386 -4.73 15.67 11.77
CA LEU A 386 -3.58 16.00 10.94
C LEU A 386 -2.53 16.79 11.72
N ILE A 387 -2.91 17.74 12.57
CA ILE A 387 -1.93 18.45 13.39
C ILE A 387 -1.28 17.50 14.41
N THR A 388 -2.04 16.58 14.99
CA THR A 388 -1.50 15.55 15.90
C THR A 388 -0.51 14.65 15.16
N LEU A 389 -0.81 14.28 13.91
CA LEU A 389 0.11 13.52 13.06
C LEU A 389 1.38 14.30 12.73
N ILE A 390 1.28 15.61 12.42
CA ILE A 390 2.44 16.48 12.19
C ILE A 390 3.31 16.55 13.46
N ILE A 391 2.71 16.76 14.64
CA ILE A 391 3.42 16.79 15.93
C ILE A 391 4.17 15.47 16.15
N GLY A 392 3.48 14.32 15.99
CA GLY A 392 4.09 13.01 16.15
C GLY A 392 5.24 12.76 15.17
N THR A 393 5.07 13.17 13.91
CA THR A 393 6.10 13.02 12.88
C THR A 393 7.33 13.89 13.18
N LEU A 394 7.14 15.18 13.48
CA LEU A 394 8.22 16.11 13.85
C LEU A 394 8.97 15.66 15.11
N GLN A 395 8.28 15.02 16.06
CA GLN A 395 8.91 14.50 17.27
C GLN A 395 9.86 13.32 16.99
N THR A 396 9.72 12.62 15.85
CA THR A 396 10.63 11.54 15.44
C THR A 396 11.84 11.99 14.63
N ILE A 397 11.78 13.16 14.00
CA ILE A 397 12.79 13.66 13.06
C ILE A 397 14.02 14.20 13.78
N ARG A 398 15.22 13.93 13.25
CA ARG A 398 16.51 14.30 13.86
C ARG A 398 17.48 15.00 12.90
N VAL A 399 17.14 15.07 11.61
CA VAL A 399 17.96 15.70 10.56
C VAL A 399 18.03 17.23 10.67
N PHE A 400 16.99 17.88 11.20
CA PHE A 400 16.93 19.35 11.25
C PHE A 400 17.97 19.97 12.19
N GLY A 401 18.57 21.08 11.73
CA GLY A 401 19.28 22.02 12.57
C GLY A 401 18.36 22.77 13.54
N LEU A 402 18.94 23.39 14.56
CA LEU A 402 18.20 24.06 15.65
C LEU A 402 17.25 25.16 15.15
N GLU A 403 17.68 25.97 14.18
CA GLU A 403 16.88 27.09 13.66
C GLU A 403 15.68 26.62 12.82
N ASN A 404 15.92 25.67 11.91
CA ASN A 404 14.87 25.07 11.08
C ASN A 404 13.85 24.35 11.97
N TYR A 405 14.33 23.59 12.96
CA TYR A 405 13.47 22.88 13.90
C TYR A 405 12.63 23.84 14.73
N ASP A 406 13.22 24.87 15.36
CA ASP A 406 12.50 25.85 16.19
C ASP A 406 11.41 26.58 15.39
N THR A 407 11.69 26.89 14.12
CA THR A 407 10.72 27.51 13.21
C THR A 407 9.53 26.60 12.95
N LEU A 408 9.76 25.32 12.64
CA LEU A 408 8.69 24.35 12.35
C LEU A 408 7.86 24.03 13.59
N ILE A 409 8.47 23.80 14.75
CA ILE A 409 7.74 23.45 15.98
C ILE A 409 6.91 24.64 16.49
N THR A 410 7.43 25.87 16.37
CA THR A 410 6.71 27.08 16.76
C THR A 410 5.49 27.31 15.86
N LYS A 411 5.62 27.09 14.54
CA LYS A 411 4.48 27.11 13.61
C LYS A 411 3.47 26.00 13.95
N CYS A 412 3.94 24.78 14.17
CA CYS A 412 3.09 23.64 14.53
C CYS A 412 2.24 23.93 15.79
N ALA A 413 2.89 24.41 16.85
CA ALA A 413 2.22 24.78 18.09
C ALA A 413 1.24 25.96 17.92
N LEU A 414 1.57 26.93 17.05
CA LEU A 414 0.67 28.01 16.69
C LEU A 414 -0.62 27.48 16.05
N HIS A 415 -0.51 26.55 15.08
CA HIS A 415 -1.67 25.90 14.45
C HIS A 415 -2.50 25.11 15.45
N GLY A 416 -1.86 24.32 16.33
CA GLY A 416 -2.56 23.63 17.41
C GLY A 416 -3.33 24.59 18.33
N SER A 417 -2.75 25.76 18.61
CA SER A 417 -3.41 26.80 19.41
C SER A 417 -4.45 27.64 18.65
N LYS A 418 -4.65 27.45 17.35
CA LYS A 418 -5.66 28.14 16.55
C LYS A 418 -6.88 27.25 16.22
N LEU A 419 -6.92 26.03 16.73
CA LEU A 419 -8.07 25.14 16.57
C LEU A 419 -9.34 25.76 17.17
N LEU A 420 -10.47 25.48 16.53
CA LEU A 420 -11.77 26.06 16.89
C LEU A 420 -12.31 25.49 18.21
N LYS A 421 -12.22 24.17 18.39
CA LYS A 421 -12.72 23.47 19.57
C LYS A 421 -11.72 23.59 20.72
N LYS A 422 -12.17 24.05 21.89
CA LYS A 422 -11.33 24.21 23.09
C LYS A 422 -10.68 22.91 23.59
N PRO A 423 -11.37 21.76 23.63
CA PRO A 423 -10.74 20.50 24.02
C PRO A 423 -9.62 20.09 23.06
N ASP A 424 -9.88 20.15 21.75
CA ASP A 424 -8.90 19.82 20.71
C ASP A 424 -7.70 20.80 20.75
N GLN A 425 -7.95 22.09 20.99
CA GLN A 425 -6.91 23.11 21.19
C GLN A 425 -6.04 22.79 22.41
N CYS A 426 -6.65 22.42 23.55
CA CYS A 426 -5.94 22.03 24.77
C CYS A 426 -5.04 20.81 24.50
N ARG A 427 -5.60 19.77 23.88
CA ARG A 427 -4.89 18.55 23.52
C ARG A 427 -3.72 18.80 22.58
N ALA A 428 -3.94 19.55 21.51
CA ALA A 428 -2.87 19.90 20.58
C ALA A 428 -1.74 20.71 21.26
N VAL A 429 -2.07 21.63 22.18
CA VAL A 429 -1.07 22.46 22.87
C VAL A 429 -0.23 21.64 23.85
N TYR A 430 -0.83 20.78 24.68
CA TYR A 430 -0.02 19.94 25.56
C TYR A 430 0.74 18.88 24.75
N LEU A 431 0.23 18.38 23.62
CA LEU A 431 0.98 17.44 22.77
C LEU A 431 2.18 18.13 22.11
N SER A 432 2.03 19.39 21.71
CA SER A 432 3.12 20.21 21.17
C SER A 432 4.27 20.36 22.15
N SER A 433 4.01 20.26 23.47
CA SER A 433 5.08 20.31 24.49
C SER A 433 6.17 19.25 24.26
N HIS A 434 5.84 18.11 23.65
CA HIS A 434 6.80 17.05 23.33
C HIS A 434 7.83 17.45 22.28
N LEU A 435 7.56 18.47 21.46
CA LEU A 435 8.48 18.97 20.45
C LEU A 435 9.69 19.68 21.09
N TRP A 436 9.49 20.34 22.24
CA TRP A 436 10.59 20.96 23.01
C TRP A 436 11.26 19.99 23.99
N TRP A 437 10.86 18.73 23.99
CA TRP A 437 11.41 17.70 24.85
C TRP A 437 11.68 16.42 24.06
N ALA A 438 12.74 16.46 23.27
CA ALA A 438 13.15 15.32 22.46
C ALA A 438 13.49 14.13 23.37
N THR A 439 12.82 13.01 23.08
CA THR A 439 13.06 11.73 23.74
C THR A 439 13.93 10.86 22.82
N GLU A 440 14.73 9.99 23.43
CA GLU A 440 15.48 8.96 22.70
C GLU A 440 14.50 8.07 21.94
N VAL A 441 14.78 7.83 20.66
CA VAL A 441 14.02 6.91 19.82
C VAL A 441 14.86 5.66 19.69
N GLU A 442 14.35 4.54 20.20
CA GLU A 442 15.01 3.24 20.09
C GLU A 442 15.25 2.89 18.62
N GLY A 443 16.49 2.57 18.25
CA GLY A 443 16.86 2.14 16.89
C GLY A 443 17.31 3.24 15.91
N ARG A 444 17.42 4.51 16.31
CA ARG A 444 18.08 5.56 15.50
C ARG A 444 19.44 5.92 16.08
N THR A 445 20.41 6.22 15.20
CA THR A 445 21.79 6.57 15.56
C THR A 445 21.80 7.66 16.62
N ILE A 446 22.40 7.29 17.75
CA ILE A 446 22.38 8.04 19.01
C ILE A 446 23.23 9.29 18.80
N LYS A 447 22.60 10.42 18.46
CA LYS A 447 23.09 11.70 19.01
C LYS A 447 23.04 11.51 20.53
N SER A 448 24.17 11.71 21.20
CA SER A 448 24.30 11.54 22.65
C SER A 448 23.12 12.20 23.38
N SER A 449 22.68 11.69 24.53
CA SER A 449 21.54 12.29 25.27
C SER A 449 21.71 13.80 25.56
N GLU A 450 22.94 14.32 25.47
CA GLU A 450 23.31 15.72 25.67
C GLU A 450 23.02 16.60 24.44
N GLU A 451 22.91 16.03 23.24
CA GLU A 451 22.62 16.73 21.98
C GLU A 451 21.13 16.81 21.65
N LEU A 452 20.27 16.18 22.47
CA LEU A 452 18.83 16.21 22.27
C LEU A 452 18.25 17.58 22.66
N PHE A 453 17.39 18.11 21.79
CA PHE A 453 16.71 19.38 22.01
C PHE A 453 15.76 19.30 23.23
N ARG A 454 16.17 19.91 24.34
CA ARG A 454 15.46 19.89 25.63
C ARG A 454 15.35 21.30 26.20
N GLU A 455 14.19 21.92 26.06
CA GLU A 455 13.90 23.25 26.58
C GLU A 455 12.76 23.20 27.62
N GLY A 456 13.09 22.84 28.85
CA GLY A 456 12.12 22.60 29.92
C GLY A 456 11.19 23.79 30.23
N LYS A 457 11.67 25.03 30.03
CA LYS A 457 10.85 26.24 30.24
C LYS A 457 9.70 26.35 29.24
N ARG A 458 9.95 26.12 27.95
CA ARG A 458 8.89 26.15 26.92
C ARG A 458 7.90 25.00 27.09
N VAL A 459 8.36 23.84 27.55
CA VAL A 459 7.47 22.73 27.95
C VAL A 459 6.49 23.20 29.02
N LEU A 460 7.00 23.84 30.08
CA LEU A 460 6.16 24.37 31.17
C LEU A 460 5.18 25.45 30.67
N GLU A 461 5.63 26.38 29.82
CA GLU A 461 4.77 27.39 29.21
C GLU A 461 3.62 26.76 28.40
N CYS A 462 3.89 25.69 27.65
CA CYS A 462 2.87 24.95 26.91
C CYS A 462 1.87 24.28 27.83
N LEU A 463 2.34 23.63 28.90
CA LEU A 463 1.46 22.99 29.89
C LEU A 463 0.60 24.03 30.63
N GLN A 464 1.16 25.19 31.00
CA GLN A 464 0.41 26.28 31.62
C GLN A 464 -0.60 26.89 30.64
N LYS A 465 -0.26 27.01 29.36
CA LYS A 465 -1.20 27.46 28.32
C LYS A 465 -2.32 26.44 28.12
N ALA A 466 -2.02 25.14 28.10
CA ALA A 466 -3.03 24.08 28.03
C ALA A 466 -3.98 24.13 29.23
N LEU A 467 -3.45 24.34 30.45
CA LEU A 467 -4.26 24.48 31.67
C LEU A 467 -5.25 25.66 31.56
N LYS A 468 -4.78 26.83 31.11
CA LYS A 468 -5.67 28.00 30.88
C LYS A 468 -6.74 27.74 29.82
N ILE A 469 -6.43 26.93 28.80
CA ILE A 469 -7.41 26.56 27.77
C ILE A 469 -8.44 25.58 28.36
N ALA A 470 -8.00 24.61 29.15
CA ALA A 470 -8.88 23.69 29.88
C ALA A 470 -9.83 24.47 30.80
N ASP A 471 -9.34 25.44 31.59
CA ASP A 471 -10.15 26.34 32.43
C ASP A 471 -11.22 27.10 31.62
N SER A 472 -10.95 27.42 30.35
CA SER A 472 -11.89 28.10 29.47
C SER A 472 -12.97 27.20 28.86
N CYS A 473 -12.93 25.89 29.14
CA CYS A 473 -13.96 24.95 28.69
C CYS A 473 -15.21 25.07 29.55
N MET A 474 -16.37 25.28 28.91
CA MET A 474 -17.65 25.45 29.61
C MET A 474 -18.21 24.15 30.18
N ASP A 475 -17.96 23.02 29.51
CA ASP A 475 -18.42 21.70 29.96
C ASP A 475 -17.53 21.21 31.11
N SER A 476 -18.13 21.07 32.29
CA SER A 476 -17.45 20.70 33.52
C SER A 476 -16.85 19.30 33.47
N VAL A 477 -17.50 18.35 32.80
CA VAL A 477 -16.99 16.97 32.67
C VAL A 477 -15.75 16.94 31.78
N THR A 478 -15.81 17.54 30.58
CA THR A 478 -14.66 17.65 29.68
C THR A 478 -13.53 18.47 30.31
N ASN A 479 -13.85 19.52 31.07
CA ASN A 479 -12.86 20.32 31.78
C ASN A 479 -12.03 19.48 32.76
N VAL A 480 -12.69 18.65 33.59
CA VAL A 480 -11.99 17.76 34.52
C VAL A 480 -11.21 16.67 33.78
N GLU A 481 -11.77 16.09 32.72
CA GLU A 481 -11.05 15.12 31.86
C GLU A 481 -9.73 15.71 31.35
N LEU A 482 -9.76 16.94 30.82
CA LEU A 482 -8.57 17.64 30.33
C LEU A 482 -7.55 17.91 31.45
N PHE A 483 -7.99 18.24 32.67
CA PHE A 483 -7.05 18.40 33.79
C PHE A 483 -6.35 17.10 34.15
N VAL A 484 -7.07 15.97 34.14
CA VAL A 484 -6.46 14.66 34.40
C VAL A 484 -5.47 14.29 33.28
N GLU A 485 -5.82 14.56 32.02
CA GLU A 485 -4.90 14.38 30.89
C GLU A 485 -3.63 15.24 31.05
N ILE A 486 -3.79 16.52 31.41
CA ILE A 486 -2.67 17.43 31.65
C ILE A 486 -1.82 16.93 32.83
N LEU A 487 -2.45 16.45 33.92
CA LEU A 487 -1.74 15.88 35.07
C LEU A 487 -0.86 14.71 34.63
N ASN A 488 -1.39 13.79 33.82
CA ASN A 488 -0.61 12.68 33.26
C ASN A 488 0.60 13.19 32.44
N ARG A 489 0.47 14.32 31.72
CA ARG A 489 1.61 14.94 31.03
C ARG A 489 2.63 15.56 31.99
N TYR A 490 2.19 16.22 33.06
CA TYR A 490 3.10 16.70 34.11
C TYR A 490 3.87 15.55 34.75
N ILE A 491 3.19 14.43 35.05
CA ILE A 491 3.81 13.22 35.59
C ILE A 491 4.85 12.66 34.62
N TYR A 492 4.52 12.58 33.32
CA TYR A 492 5.47 12.14 32.30
C TYR A 492 6.75 12.99 32.28
N TYR A 493 6.63 14.33 32.28
CA TYR A 493 7.80 15.20 32.28
C TYR A 493 8.58 15.19 33.60
N PHE A 494 7.88 15.01 34.71
CA PHE A 494 8.51 14.76 35.99
C PHE A 494 9.36 13.50 35.88
N GLU A 495 8.80 12.36 35.46
CA GLU A 495 9.53 11.10 35.28
C GLU A 495 10.73 11.19 34.32
N LYS A 496 10.61 11.99 33.27
CA LYS A 496 11.70 12.23 32.30
C LYS A 496 12.75 13.25 32.77
N LYS A 497 12.75 13.62 34.06
CA LYS A 497 13.73 14.52 34.68
C LYS A 497 13.75 15.95 34.12
N ASN A 498 12.59 16.48 33.77
CA ASN A 498 12.48 17.90 33.45
C ASN A 498 12.50 18.75 34.73
N GLU A 499 13.61 19.44 35.00
CA GLU A 499 13.79 20.29 36.19
C GLU A 499 12.79 21.44 36.30
N ALA A 500 12.21 21.88 35.18
CA ALA A 500 11.21 22.94 35.19
C ALA A 500 9.86 22.48 35.80
N VAL A 501 9.59 21.17 35.79
CA VAL A 501 8.36 20.60 36.34
C VAL A 501 8.59 20.24 37.82
N THR A 502 8.04 21.06 38.71
CA THR A 502 8.18 20.88 40.16
C THR A 502 6.96 20.19 40.77
N VAL A 503 7.17 19.56 41.93
CA VAL A 503 6.12 18.89 42.73
C VAL A 503 4.96 19.83 43.09
N LYS A 504 5.24 21.14 43.23
CA LYS A 504 4.22 22.16 43.51
C LYS A 504 3.12 22.21 42.44
N TYR A 505 3.48 22.06 41.16
CA TYR A 505 2.51 22.06 40.07
C TYR A 505 1.67 20.78 40.05
N LEU A 506 2.27 19.64 40.42
CA LEU A 506 1.56 18.36 40.54
C LEU A 506 0.52 18.41 41.66
N ASN A 507 0.93 18.78 42.88
CA ASN A 507 0.02 18.86 44.03
C ASN A 507 -1.09 19.89 43.78
N GLY A 508 -0.74 21.08 43.26
CA GLY A 508 -1.73 22.10 42.93
C GLY A 508 -2.77 21.64 41.89
N LEU A 509 -2.37 20.81 40.92
CA LEU A 509 -3.29 20.26 39.93
C LEU A 509 -4.15 19.12 40.50
N ILE A 510 -3.59 18.28 41.38
CA ILE A 510 -4.34 17.25 42.12
C ILE A 510 -5.43 17.88 42.97
N ASP A 511 -5.11 18.94 43.72
CA ASP A 511 -6.07 19.68 44.54
C ASP A 511 -7.17 20.34 43.69
N LEU A 512 -6.78 20.90 42.54
CA LEU A 512 -7.72 21.49 41.59
C LEU A 512 -8.69 20.45 41.03
N ILE A 513 -8.20 19.26 40.65
CA ILE A 513 -9.03 18.17 40.15
C ILE A 513 -9.99 17.68 41.23
N ASN A 514 -9.53 17.47 42.47
CA ASN A 514 -10.37 17.05 43.59
C ASN A 514 -11.52 18.04 43.85
N THR A 515 -11.22 19.34 43.82
CA THR A 515 -12.21 20.40 44.03
C THR A 515 -13.28 20.36 42.94
N ASN A 516 -12.88 20.21 41.67
CA ASN A 516 -13.83 20.16 40.56
C ASN A 516 -14.61 18.83 40.50
N LEU A 517 -14.01 17.70 40.88
CA LEU A 517 -14.71 16.42 41.01
C LEU A 517 -15.80 16.46 42.08
N THR A 518 -15.53 17.09 43.23
CA THR A 518 -16.54 17.26 44.29
C THR A 518 -17.72 18.11 43.79
N ASN A 519 -17.46 19.09 42.93
CA ASN A 519 -18.51 19.91 42.32
C ASN A 519 -19.35 19.15 41.26
N LEU A 520 -18.80 18.09 40.65
CA LEU A 520 -19.48 17.25 39.65
C LEU A 520 -20.48 16.25 40.26
N GLU A 521 -20.42 15.97 41.57
CA GLU A 521 -21.33 15.04 42.25
C GLU A 521 -22.79 15.57 42.39
N ASN A 522 -23.09 16.79 41.93
CA ASN A 522 -24.44 17.36 41.87
C ASN A 522 -24.99 17.32 40.42
N PRO A 523 -25.90 16.39 40.07
CA PRO A 523 -26.20 16.01 38.68
C PRO A 523 -27.29 16.86 37.98
N ASP A 524 -27.56 18.07 38.45
CA ASP A 524 -28.55 18.97 37.81
C ASP A 524 -27.86 19.99 36.90
N GLN A 525 -27.35 19.55 35.75
CA GLN A 525 -27.26 20.38 34.54
C GLN A 525 -26.74 19.60 33.32
N HIS A 526 -27.70 19.19 32.48
CA HIS A 526 -27.60 18.85 31.06
C HIS A 526 -26.77 17.62 30.64
N PRO A 527 -27.23 16.86 29.63
CA PRO A 527 -26.46 15.74 29.08
C PRO A 527 -25.10 16.23 28.56
N PRO A 528 -24.01 15.43 28.72
CA PRO A 528 -22.68 15.82 28.25
C PRO A 528 -22.75 15.99 26.73
N THR A 529 -22.78 17.25 26.28
CA THR A 529 -22.83 17.58 24.86
C THR A 529 -21.41 17.73 24.35
N SER A 530 -20.55 16.75 24.65
CA SER A 530 -19.13 16.86 24.42
C SER A 530 -18.81 16.33 23.02
N ALA A 531 -18.94 17.19 22.01
CA ALA A 531 -18.44 16.96 20.66
C ALA A 531 -16.89 17.08 20.60
N SER A 532 -16.21 16.50 21.58
CA SER A 532 -14.74 16.45 21.67
C SER A 532 -14.22 15.44 20.65
N SER A 533 -13.21 15.80 19.88
CA SER A 533 -12.57 14.86 18.95
C SER A 533 -11.66 13.95 19.77
N ALA A 534 -12.24 13.01 20.54
CA ALA A 534 -11.47 12.11 21.38
C ALA A 534 -10.75 11.07 20.54
N LEU A 535 -9.49 10.77 20.92
CA LEU A 535 -8.73 9.66 20.33
C LEU A 535 -9.18 8.30 20.89
N VAL A 536 -9.83 8.30 22.05
CA VAL A 536 -10.41 7.14 22.73
C VAL A 536 -11.85 7.50 23.10
N GLU A 537 -12.83 6.76 22.59
CA GLU A 537 -14.23 6.92 22.98
C GLU A 537 -14.46 6.12 24.27
N PRO A 538 -14.85 6.76 25.40
CA PRO A 538 -15.07 6.04 26.64
C PRO A 538 -16.33 5.17 26.55
N GLU A 539 -16.21 3.88 26.89
CA GLU A 539 -17.35 3.00 27.08
C GLU A 539 -18.03 3.30 28.43
N GLY A 540 -19.23 3.88 28.39
CA GLY A 540 -20.06 4.11 29.58
C GLY A 540 -20.32 5.59 29.89
N ASN A 541 -20.64 5.88 31.16
CA ASN A 541 -20.90 7.25 31.60
C ASN A 541 -19.58 8.03 31.72
N VAL A 542 -19.43 9.11 30.97
CA VAL A 542 -18.19 9.91 30.89
C VAL A 542 -17.74 10.42 32.27
N SER A 543 -18.68 10.75 33.16
CA SER A 543 -18.36 11.19 34.52
C SER A 543 -17.67 10.10 35.35
N ASP A 544 -18.17 8.86 35.30
CA ASP A 544 -17.58 7.73 36.02
C ASP A 544 -16.22 7.34 35.44
N PHE A 545 -16.08 7.43 34.11
CA PHE A 545 -14.79 7.25 33.43
C PHE A 545 -13.73 8.23 33.94
N VAL A 546 -14.05 9.53 34.04
CA VAL A 546 -13.10 10.56 34.51
C VAL A 546 -12.68 10.29 35.96
N VAL A 547 -13.63 9.94 36.84
CA VAL A 547 -13.34 9.58 38.24
C VAL A 547 -12.41 8.37 38.31
N ARG A 548 -12.71 7.32 37.53
CA ARG A 548 -11.88 6.10 37.48
C ARG A 548 -10.50 6.37 36.91
N HIS A 549 -10.40 7.21 35.88
CA HIS A 549 -9.13 7.60 35.26
C HIS A 549 -8.25 8.34 36.27
N PHE A 550 -8.81 9.32 36.98
CA PHE A 550 -8.09 10.05 38.02
C PHE A 550 -7.62 9.15 39.17
N LYS A 551 -8.49 8.26 39.69
CA LYS A 551 -8.11 7.28 40.71
C LYS A 551 -6.96 6.36 40.24
N SER A 552 -6.99 5.95 38.98
CA SER A 552 -5.92 5.12 38.39
C SER A 552 -4.60 5.89 38.28
N THR A 553 -4.65 7.18 37.90
CA THR A 553 -3.47 8.06 37.89
C THR A 553 -2.85 8.21 39.29
N LEU A 554 -3.67 8.35 40.32
CA LEU A 554 -3.19 8.43 41.70
C LEU A 554 -2.56 7.12 42.18
N LEU A 555 -3.15 5.98 41.84
CA LEU A 555 -2.58 4.66 42.13
C LEU A 555 -1.22 4.47 41.44
N HIS A 556 -1.08 4.94 40.19
CA HIS A 556 0.21 4.94 39.49
C HIS A 556 1.25 5.78 40.25
N LEU A 557 0.89 6.99 40.68
CA LEU A 557 1.79 7.84 41.47
C LEU A 557 2.21 7.18 42.80
N GLU A 558 1.28 6.53 43.50
CA GLU A 558 1.56 5.79 44.73
C GLU A 558 2.50 4.61 44.47
N THR A 559 2.23 3.80 43.45
CA THR A 559 3.09 2.69 43.04
C THR A 559 4.51 3.18 42.70
N ARG A 560 4.63 4.32 42.02
CA ARG A 560 5.94 4.93 41.70
C ARG A 560 6.65 5.45 42.95
N LYS A 561 5.90 6.05 43.88
CA LYS A 561 6.42 6.49 45.19
C LYS A 561 6.97 5.32 45.99
N GLU A 562 6.23 4.21 46.07
CA GLU A 562 6.68 2.97 46.72
C GLU A 562 7.91 2.37 46.05
N ALA A 563 7.93 2.30 44.72
CA ALA A 563 9.09 1.81 43.96
C ALA A 563 10.34 2.66 44.24
N VAL A 564 10.18 3.98 44.33
CA VAL A 564 11.28 4.90 44.65
C VAL A 564 11.76 4.75 46.08
N LEU A 565 10.86 4.60 47.04
CA LEU A 565 11.21 4.34 48.44
C LEU A 565 11.96 3.00 48.59
N SER A 566 11.52 1.96 47.88
CA SER A 566 12.18 0.65 47.83
C SER A 566 13.59 0.74 47.22
N ALA A 567 13.74 1.47 46.11
CA ALA A 567 15.04 1.68 45.48
C ALA A 567 16.00 2.55 46.32
N LYS A 568 15.48 3.58 47.01
CA LYS A 568 16.23 4.34 48.03
C LYS A 568 16.70 3.43 49.18
N ALA A 569 15.87 2.48 49.62
CA ALA A 569 16.23 1.50 50.65
C ALA A 569 17.31 0.50 50.19
N GLN A 570 17.46 0.29 48.87
CA GLN A 570 18.48 -0.57 48.26
C GLN A 570 19.81 0.16 47.99
N GLY A 571 19.91 1.47 48.26
CA GLY A 571 21.15 2.24 48.15
C GLY A 571 21.39 2.92 46.80
N ASP A 572 20.39 2.97 45.91
CA ASP A 572 20.50 3.70 44.64
C ASP A 572 20.37 5.21 44.85
N ILE A 573 21.44 5.95 44.51
CA ILE A 573 21.61 7.39 44.76
C ILE A 573 20.79 8.27 43.78
N TYR A 574 20.18 7.69 42.74
CA TYR A 574 19.60 8.43 41.60
C TYR A 574 18.08 8.28 41.43
N LEU A 575 17.28 8.60 42.46
CA LEU A 575 15.82 8.68 42.29
C LEU A 575 15.25 10.04 42.69
N GLN A 576 14.32 10.53 41.87
CA GLN A 576 13.58 11.77 42.10
C GLN A 576 12.80 11.71 43.41
N SER A 577 12.62 12.85 44.09
CA SER A 577 11.86 12.90 45.33
C SER A 577 10.36 12.89 45.04
N TYR A 578 9.76 11.70 45.10
CA TYR A 578 8.30 11.52 45.10
C TYR A 578 7.69 11.73 46.50
N ASP A 579 8.52 11.94 47.52
CA ASP A 579 8.12 11.98 48.92
C ASP A 579 7.17 13.16 49.21
N GLU A 580 7.32 14.26 48.46
CA GLU A 580 6.55 15.50 48.57
C GLU A 580 5.24 15.49 47.76
N ILE A 581 4.96 14.46 46.97
CA ILE A 581 3.70 14.35 46.21
C ILE A 581 2.62 13.79 47.14
N ASP A 582 1.54 14.56 47.32
CA ASP A 582 0.41 14.19 48.18
C ASP A 582 -0.65 13.43 47.36
N THR A 583 -0.65 12.11 47.49
CA THR A 583 -1.66 11.22 46.90
C THR A 583 -2.75 10.84 47.92
N SER A 584 -2.59 11.23 49.19
CA SER A 584 -3.36 10.69 50.31
C SER A 584 -4.77 11.26 50.44
N THR A 585 -4.97 12.51 50.00
CA THR A 585 -6.24 13.24 50.10
C THR A 585 -7.33 12.71 49.16
N ALA A 586 -6.97 11.95 48.12
CA ALA A 586 -7.87 11.59 47.02
C ALA A 586 -8.27 10.10 46.96
N LEU A 587 -7.54 9.22 47.66
CA LEU A 587 -7.90 7.80 47.83
C LEU A 587 -8.81 7.58 49.07
N GLY A 588 -9.05 8.62 49.87
CA GLY A 588 -9.76 8.56 51.14
C GLY A 588 -11.26 8.87 51.06
N ARG A 589 -12.05 7.86 50.66
CA ARG A 589 -13.36 7.47 51.24
C ARG A 589 -13.73 6.12 50.60
N GLN A 590 -13.10 5.04 51.09
CA GLN A 590 -13.73 3.72 51.06
C GLN A 590 -14.77 3.64 52.17
#